data_AF-A0A3A9FT21-F1
#
_entry.id   AF-A0A3A9FT21-F1
#
_cell.length_a   1.000
_cell.length_b   1.000
_cell.length_c   1.000
_cell.angle_alpha   90.00
_cell.angle_beta   90.00
_cell.angle_gamma   90.00
#
_symmetry.space_group_name_H-M   'P 1'
#
loop_
_entity.id
_entity.type
_entity.pdbx_description
1 polymer ?
#
loop_
_entity_poly.entity_id
_entity_poly.type
_entity_poly.pdbx_seq_one_letter_code
_entity_poly.pdbx_strand_id
1 'polypeptide(L)'
;MPLVTTKEMFKKAYEGGYAVGAFNVNNMEIVQGITEAANELKAPVILQVSAGARKYANHTYLVKLVEAAVATTDVPIALHLDHGADFEICKSCVDGGFTSVMIDGSARSFEDNIAETKKVVEYAHAHGVVVEAELGKLAGIEDDVKVKADDAQFTNPGEVQEFVEKTGVDSLAIAIGTSHGAYKFKPGQKPQLRFDILEEISKRLPNFPIVLHGASSVPQDLVKVINQYGGQMPDAIGIPEEMLRQAATMAVCKINIDSDIRVALTAAIRKYLAENPSHFDPRQYLTPARTAVKEMVAHKIKDVLGCAGKA
;
A
#
# COMPACT_ATOMS: atom_id res chain seq x y z
N MET A 1 -6.03 -20.65 -6.76
CA MET A 1 -5.27 -21.04 -5.54
C MET A 1 -5.94 -20.41 -4.33
N PRO A 2 -5.72 -20.81 -3.06
CA PRO A 2 -6.20 -20.01 -1.92
C PRO A 2 -5.42 -18.69 -1.81
N LEU A 3 -5.95 -17.73 -1.04
CA LEU A 3 -5.15 -16.58 -0.59
C LEU A 3 -3.94 -17.08 0.22
N VAL A 4 -2.83 -16.34 0.14
CA VAL A 4 -1.60 -16.64 0.89
C VAL A 4 -1.30 -15.53 1.89
N THR A 5 -0.46 -15.81 2.88
CA THR A 5 0.09 -14.77 3.76
C THR A 5 1.25 -14.05 3.09
N THR A 6 1.63 -12.88 3.61
CA THR A 6 2.78 -12.13 3.09
C THR A 6 4.14 -12.71 3.49
N LYS A 7 4.18 -13.72 4.36
CA LYS A 7 5.42 -14.28 4.93
C LYS A 7 6.40 -14.77 3.84
N GLU A 8 5.94 -15.64 2.95
CA GLU A 8 6.78 -16.14 1.85
C GLU A 8 7.04 -15.06 0.79
N MET A 9 6.07 -14.18 0.55
CA MET A 9 6.24 -13.05 -0.36
C MET A 9 7.41 -12.16 0.07
N PHE A 10 7.45 -11.79 1.36
CA PHE A 10 8.47 -10.91 1.91
C PHE A 10 9.82 -11.58 2.06
N LYS A 11 9.85 -12.87 2.41
CA LYS A 11 11.09 -13.64 2.41
C LYS A 11 11.77 -13.59 1.03
N LYS A 12 11.03 -13.94 -0.03
CA LYS A 12 11.54 -13.90 -1.40
C LYS A 12 11.91 -12.48 -1.84
N ALA A 13 11.14 -11.47 -1.42
CA ALA A 13 11.40 -10.06 -1.72
C ALA A 13 12.72 -9.58 -1.13
N TYR A 14 12.94 -9.86 0.17
CA TYR A 14 14.18 -9.52 0.87
C TYR A 14 15.39 -10.20 0.23
N GLU A 15 15.32 -11.52 -0.01
CA GLU A 15 16.41 -12.30 -0.63
C GLU A 15 16.67 -11.89 -2.09
N GLY A 16 15.61 -11.49 -2.81
CA GLY A 16 15.66 -11.14 -4.22
C GLY A 16 15.94 -9.68 -4.52
N GLY A 17 16.05 -8.82 -3.50
CA GLY A 17 16.26 -7.38 -3.66
C GLY A 17 15.13 -6.71 -4.45
N TYR A 18 13.88 -7.04 -4.14
CA TYR A 18 12.69 -6.43 -4.72
C TYR A 18 11.63 -6.15 -3.64
N ALA A 19 10.57 -5.41 -3.99
CA ALA A 19 9.43 -5.20 -3.13
C ALA A 19 8.15 -5.73 -3.76
N VAL A 20 7.19 -6.13 -2.95
CA VAL A 20 5.85 -6.51 -3.39
C VAL A 20 4.95 -5.27 -3.29
N GLY A 21 4.19 -5.02 -4.35
CA GLY A 21 3.25 -3.92 -4.37
C GLY A 21 2.02 -4.25 -3.54
N ALA A 22 1.69 -3.35 -2.62
CA ALA A 22 0.43 -3.40 -1.89
C ALA A 22 -0.48 -2.28 -2.36
N PHE A 23 -1.51 -2.67 -3.09
CA PHE A 23 -2.37 -1.77 -3.84
C PHE A 23 -3.74 -1.67 -3.17
N ASN A 24 -4.17 -0.45 -2.86
CA ASN A 24 -5.48 -0.24 -2.25
C ASN A 24 -6.60 -0.55 -3.23
N VAL A 25 -7.65 -1.23 -2.75
CA VAL A 25 -8.84 -1.58 -3.54
C VAL A 25 -10.11 -1.02 -2.92
N ASN A 26 -11.04 -0.57 -3.77
CA ASN A 26 -12.33 -0.03 -3.34
C ASN A 26 -13.49 -0.38 -4.29
N ASN A 27 -13.24 -0.98 -5.44
CA ASN A 27 -14.27 -1.44 -6.39
C ASN A 27 -13.75 -2.55 -7.32
N MET A 28 -14.60 -3.02 -8.23
CA MET A 28 -14.29 -4.09 -9.17
C MET A 28 -13.20 -3.72 -10.17
N GLU A 29 -13.29 -2.53 -10.77
CA GLU A 29 -12.39 -2.08 -11.82
C GLU A 29 -10.94 -1.99 -11.35
N ILE A 30 -10.72 -1.50 -10.12
CA ILE A 30 -9.39 -1.43 -9.52
C ILE A 30 -8.86 -2.84 -9.23
N VAL A 31 -9.67 -3.73 -8.64
CA VAL A 31 -9.27 -5.13 -8.38
C VAL A 31 -8.87 -5.82 -9.68
N GLN A 32 -9.66 -5.68 -10.74
CA GLN A 32 -9.35 -6.23 -12.05
C GLN A 32 -8.06 -5.62 -12.61
N GLY A 33 -7.92 -4.29 -12.63
CA GLY A 33 -6.73 -3.64 -13.16
C GLY A 33 -5.43 -4.08 -12.47
N ILE A 34 -5.44 -4.20 -11.14
CA ILE A 34 -4.28 -4.67 -10.36
C ILE A 34 -3.97 -6.14 -10.68
N THR A 35 -4.98 -7.01 -10.62
CA THR A 35 -4.75 -8.46 -10.71
C THR A 35 -4.50 -8.93 -12.14
N GLU A 36 -5.07 -8.27 -13.16
CA GLU A 36 -4.71 -8.49 -14.56
C GLU A 36 -3.23 -8.14 -14.81
N ALA A 37 -2.76 -6.99 -14.33
CA ALA A 37 -1.35 -6.59 -14.46
C ALA A 37 -0.42 -7.59 -13.75
N ALA A 38 -0.74 -7.96 -12.51
CA ALA A 38 0.04 -8.93 -11.74
C ALA A 38 0.08 -10.31 -12.44
N ASN A 39 -1.05 -10.78 -12.98
CA ASN A 39 -1.15 -12.06 -13.66
C ASN A 39 -0.40 -12.11 -14.98
N GLU A 40 -0.43 -11.04 -15.77
CA GLU A 40 0.35 -10.91 -17.01
C GLU A 40 1.85 -10.91 -16.73
N LEU A 41 2.26 -10.26 -15.64
CA LEU A 41 3.67 -10.13 -15.27
C LEU A 41 4.17 -11.24 -14.35
N LYS A 42 3.32 -12.21 -14.01
CA LYS A 42 3.65 -13.30 -13.07
C LYS A 42 4.28 -12.74 -11.80
N ALA A 43 3.65 -11.73 -11.22
CA ALA A 43 4.11 -11.04 -10.02
C ALA A 43 3.19 -11.36 -8.82
N PRO A 44 3.74 -11.54 -7.60
CA PRO A 44 2.93 -11.62 -6.40
C PRO A 44 2.34 -10.24 -6.10
N VAL A 45 1.15 -10.20 -5.49
CA VAL A 45 0.45 -8.94 -5.22
C VAL A 45 -0.29 -8.96 -3.89
N ILE A 46 -0.32 -7.81 -3.22
CA ILE A 46 -1.10 -7.59 -2.01
C ILE A 46 -2.26 -6.65 -2.36
N LEU A 47 -3.49 -7.13 -2.18
CA LEU A 47 -4.69 -6.30 -2.26
C LEU A 47 -4.98 -5.80 -0.85
N GLN A 48 -4.88 -4.49 -0.63
CA GLN A 48 -5.07 -3.92 0.69
C GLN A 48 -6.33 -3.06 0.79
N VAL A 49 -6.94 -3.08 1.97
CA VAL A 49 -8.25 -2.47 2.22
C VAL A 49 -8.14 -1.56 3.44
N SER A 50 -8.40 -0.27 3.23
CA SER A 50 -8.43 0.73 4.29
C SER A 50 -9.80 0.80 5.00
N ALA A 51 -9.88 1.58 6.08
CA ALA A 51 -11.15 1.87 6.75
C ALA A 51 -12.17 2.53 5.80
N GLY A 52 -11.72 3.49 4.99
CA GLY A 52 -12.53 4.17 3.98
C GLY A 52 -13.07 3.21 2.93
N ALA A 53 -12.24 2.30 2.43
CA ALA A 53 -12.67 1.26 1.48
C ALA A 53 -13.76 0.34 2.07
N ARG A 54 -13.60 -0.11 3.33
CA ARG A 54 -14.62 -0.93 4.01
C ARG A 54 -15.93 -0.18 4.21
N LYS A 55 -15.88 1.12 4.55
CA LYS A 55 -17.06 1.96 4.69
C LYS A 55 -17.77 2.20 3.35
N TYR A 56 -17.01 2.38 2.28
CA TYR A 56 -17.53 2.62 0.94
C TYR A 56 -18.14 1.36 0.31
N ALA A 57 -17.36 0.29 0.20
CA ALA A 57 -17.73 -0.90 -0.55
C ALA A 57 -18.43 -1.97 0.29
N ASN A 58 -18.39 -1.87 1.63
CA ASN A 58 -18.72 -2.94 2.56
C ASN A 58 -17.72 -4.12 2.48
N HIS A 59 -17.36 -4.64 3.65
CA HIS A 59 -16.42 -5.76 3.82
C HIS A 59 -16.76 -6.97 2.93
N THR A 60 -18.05 -7.32 2.85
CA THR A 60 -18.50 -8.51 2.12
C THR A 60 -18.20 -8.40 0.63
N TYR A 61 -18.51 -7.24 0.00
CA TYR A 61 -18.22 -7.07 -1.42
C TYR A 61 -16.72 -7.08 -1.69
N LEU A 62 -15.90 -6.46 -0.83
CA LEU A 62 -14.45 -6.47 -0.98
C LEU A 62 -13.88 -7.89 -0.96
N VAL A 63 -14.29 -8.71 0.02
CA VAL A 63 -13.87 -10.12 0.09
C VAL A 63 -14.34 -10.89 -1.14
N LYS A 64 -15.58 -10.70 -1.60
CA LYS A 64 -16.09 -11.37 -2.81
C LYS A 64 -15.38 -10.93 -4.10
N LEU A 65 -14.96 -9.68 -4.20
CA LEU A 65 -14.15 -9.20 -5.31
C LEU A 65 -12.76 -9.86 -5.31
N VAL A 66 -12.15 -10.01 -4.13
CA VAL A 66 -10.85 -10.67 -3.97
C VAL A 66 -10.96 -12.17 -4.27
N GLU A 67 -12.01 -12.85 -3.78
CA GLU A 67 -12.30 -14.24 -4.14
C GLU A 67 -12.43 -14.42 -5.66
N ALA A 68 -13.13 -13.51 -6.34
CA ALA A 68 -13.24 -13.53 -7.80
C ALA A 68 -11.87 -13.35 -8.46
N ALA A 69 -11.05 -12.42 -7.99
CA ALA A 69 -9.70 -12.20 -8.54
C ALA A 69 -8.79 -13.42 -8.38
N VAL A 70 -8.88 -14.09 -7.23
CA VAL A 70 -8.19 -15.36 -6.94
C VAL A 70 -8.66 -16.50 -7.84
N ALA A 71 -9.95 -16.53 -8.20
CA ALA A 71 -10.49 -17.53 -9.11
C ALA A 71 -10.10 -17.28 -10.58
N THR A 72 -9.75 -16.04 -10.94
CA THR A 72 -9.44 -15.65 -12.33
C THR A 72 -7.95 -15.42 -12.59
N THR A 73 -7.07 -15.66 -11.62
CA THR A 73 -5.63 -15.46 -11.75
C THR A 73 -4.82 -16.60 -11.12
N ASP A 74 -3.58 -16.77 -11.58
CA ASP A 74 -2.68 -17.83 -11.14
C ASP A 74 -1.50 -17.31 -10.31
N VAL A 75 -1.59 -16.07 -9.79
CA VAL A 75 -0.52 -15.45 -9.00
C VAL A 75 -0.82 -15.51 -7.50
N PRO A 76 0.21 -15.50 -6.64
CA PRO A 76 0.02 -15.37 -5.19
C PRO A 76 -0.64 -14.02 -4.86
N ILE A 77 -1.79 -14.07 -4.17
CA ILE A 77 -2.53 -12.90 -3.70
C ILE A 77 -2.66 -12.97 -2.18
N ALA A 78 -2.30 -11.89 -1.49
CA ALA A 78 -2.65 -11.68 -0.08
C ALA A 78 -3.74 -10.60 0.04
N LEU A 79 -4.66 -10.79 0.98
CA LEU A 79 -5.65 -9.78 1.36
C LEU A 79 -5.22 -9.16 2.68
N HIS A 80 -4.98 -7.84 2.67
CA HIS A 80 -4.37 -7.10 3.78
C HIS A 80 -5.29 -6.00 4.31
N LEU A 81 -5.43 -5.88 5.63
CA LEU A 81 -6.07 -4.73 6.28
C LEU A 81 -5.04 -3.62 6.41
N ASP A 82 -5.32 -2.48 5.79
CA ASP A 82 -4.49 -1.28 5.82
C ASP A 82 -4.95 -0.36 6.96
N HIS A 83 -4.02 0.07 7.82
CA HIS A 83 -4.25 0.95 8.97
C HIS A 83 -5.43 0.55 9.87
N GLY A 84 -5.38 -0.65 10.46
CA GLY A 84 -6.35 -1.07 11.47
C GLY A 84 -6.28 -0.18 12.72
N ALA A 85 -7.40 0.44 13.11
CA ALA A 85 -7.41 1.45 14.19
C ALA A 85 -7.37 0.84 15.61
N ASP A 86 -7.87 -0.38 15.76
CA ASP A 86 -7.98 -1.09 17.03
C ASP A 86 -8.05 -2.61 16.83
N PHE A 87 -7.89 -3.34 17.93
CA PHE A 87 -7.99 -4.79 17.97
C PHE A 87 -9.28 -5.35 17.37
N GLU A 88 -10.45 -4.73 17.59
CA GLU A 88 -11.73 -5.26 17.12
C GLU A 88 -11.83 -5.20 15.60
N ILE A 89 -11.32 -4.13 15.00
CA ILE A 89 -11.17 -4.00 13.55
C ILE A 89 -10.25 -5.09 13.00
N CYS A 90 -9.06 -5.28 13.58
CA CYS A 90 -8.12 -6.31 13.12
C CYS A 90 -8.74 -7.71 13.24
N LYS A 91 -9.36 -8.00 14.39
CA LYS A 91 -10.09 -9.24 14.64
C LYS A 91 -11.18 -9.48 13.61
N SER A 92 -12.02 -8.49 13.32
CA SER A 92 -13.10 -8.62 12.34
C SER A 92 -12.59 -8.92 10.92
N CYS A 93 -11.41 -8.40 10.55
CA CYS A 93 -10.78 -8.69 9.27
C CYS A 93 -10.20 -10.12 9.23
N VAL A 94 -9.54 -10.56 10.30
CA VAL A 94 -9.08 -11.95 10.46
C VAL A 94 -10.26 -12.92 10.30
N ASP A 95 -11.33 -12.69 11.07
CA ASP A 95 -12.56 -13.51 11.02
C ASP A 95 -13.24 -13.43 9.64
N GLY A 96 -13.03 -12.31 8.95
CA GLY A 96 -13.57 -11.99 7.64
C GLY A 96 -12.76 -12.53 6.45
N GLY A 97 -11.74 -13.36 6.68
CA GLY A 97 -10.98 -14.04 5.63
C GLY A 97 -9.73 -13.30 5.13
N PHE A 98 -9.26 -12.27 5.85
CA PHE A 98 -8.00 -11.61 5.53
C PHE A 98 -6.82 -12.52 5.89
N THR A 99 -5.77 -12.52 5.08
CA THR A 99 -4.55 -13.31 5.31
C THR A 99 -3.40 -12.49 5.88
N SER A 100 -3.58 -11.17 5.97
CA SER A 100 -2.69 -10.26 6.67
C SER A 100 -3.49 -9.09 7.27
N VAL A 101 -3.08 -8.60 8.43
CA VAL A 101 -3.67 -7.39 9.02
C VAL A 101 -2.60 -6.44 9.50
N MET A 102 -2.86 -5.15 9.41
CA MET A 102 -2.06 -4.12 10.04
C MET A 102 -2.80 -3.53 11.24
N ILE A 103 -2.09 -3.32 12.35
CA ILE A 103 -2.52 -2.48 13.47
C ILE A 103 -1.68 -1.21 13.48
N ASP A 104 -2.34 -0.06 13.36
CA ASP A 104 -1.69 1.24 13.41
C ASP A 104 -1.74 1.82 14.84
N GLY A 105 -0.71 1.47 15.62
CA GLY A 105 -0.48 2.02 16.94
C GLY A 105 0.45 3.23 16.96
N SER A 106 0.85 3.77 15.80
CA SER A 106 1.89 4.80 15.67
C SER A 106 1.62 6.08 16.48
N ALA A 107 0.35 6.42 16.67
CA ALA A 107 -0.07 7.59 17.43
C ALA A 107 0.07 7.42 18.96
N ARG A 108 0.16 6.17 19.45
CA ARG A 108 0.18 5.81 20.88
C ARG A 108 1.55 5.98 21.50
N SER A 109 1.64 5.84 22.82
CA SER A 109 2.93 5.67 23.50
C SER A 109 3.61 4.38 23.01
N PHE A 110 4.93 4.28 23.16
CA PHE A 110 5.68 3.10 22.72
C PHE A 110 5.17 1.83 23.43
N GLU A 111 4.91 1.91 24.73
CA GLU A 111 4.40 0.83 25.56
C GLU A 111 2.97 0.43 25.18
N ASP A 112 2.08 1.40 24.94
CA ASP A 112 0.70 1.12 24.52
C ASP A 112 0.65 0.53 23.11
N ASN A 113 1.54 0.98 22.20
CA ASN A 113 1.67 0.41 20.86
C ASN A 113 2.11 -1.05 20.93
N ILE A 114 3.12 -1.37 21.77
CA ILE A 114 3.54 -2.76 21.99
C ILE A 114 2.38 -3.60 22.54
N ALA A 115 1.66 -3.11 23.55
CA ALA A 115 0.59 -3.84 24.19
C ALA A 115 -0.58 -4.16 23.23
N GLU A 116 -1.05 -3.16 22.47
CA GLU A 116 -2.12 -3.33 21.49
C GLU A 116 -1.67 -4.24 20.33
N THR A 117 -0.46 -4.01 19.81
CA THR A 117 0.08 -4.81 18.70
C THR A 117 0.22 -6.27 19.09
N LYS A 118 0.76 -6.56 20.28
CA LYS A 118 0.89 -7.93 20.79
C LYS A 118 -0.46 -8.64 20.88
N LYS A 119 -1.50 -7.94 21.33
CA LYS A 119 -2.87 -8.48 21.40
C LYS A 119 -3.38 -8.89 20.02
N VAL A 120 -3.12 -8.08 18.99
CA VAL A 120 -3.47 -8.39 17.59
C VAL A 120 -2.65 -9.57 17.06
N VAL A 121 -1.34 -9.60 17.32
CA VAL A 121 -0.44 -10.69 16.95
C VAL A 121 -0.91 -12.03 17.50
N GLU A 122 -1.18 -12.10 18.81
CA GLU A 122 -1.64 -13.33 19.47
C GLU A 122 -2.93 -13.88 18.82
N TYR A 123 -3.89 -13.00 18.52
CA TYR A 123 -5.12 -13.41 17.86
C TYR A 123 -4.90 -13.84 16.41
N ALA A 124 -4.22 -13.03 15.62
CA ALA A 124 -4.01 -13.27 14.19
C ALA A 124 -3.19 -14.55 13.96
N HIS A 125 -2.11 -14.75 14.72
CA HIS A 125 -1.26 -15.94 14.61
C HIS A 125 -2.01 -17.22 14.97
N ALA A 126 -2.92 -17.18 15.95
CA ALA A 126 -3.80 -18.31 16.28
C ALA A 126 -4.74 -18.72 15.12
N HIS A 127 -4.95 -17.83 14.15
CA HIS A 127 -5.76 -18.06 12.95
C HIS A 127 -4.90 -18.19 11.67
N GLY A 128 -3.58 -18.28 11.79
CA GLY A 128 -2.67 -18.38 10.65
C GLY A 128 -2.52 -17.10 9.83
N VAL A 129 -2.92 -15.95 10.37
CA VAL A 129 -2.82 -14.62 9.76
C VAL A 129 -1.58 -13.91 10.27
N VAL A 130 -0.89 -13.17 9.40
CA VAL A 130 0.33 -12.40 9.74
C VAL A 130 0.03 -10.94 10.02
N VAL A 131 0.84 -10.30 10.86
CA VAL A 131 0.61 -8.94 11.36
C VAL A 131 1.72 -7.97 10.95
N GLU A 132 1.29 -6.85 10.38
CA GLU A 132 2.11 -5.64 10.19
C GLU A 132 1.81 -4.64 11.32
N ALA A 133 2.83 -3.91 11.78
CA ALA A 133 2.66 -2.79 12.69
C ALA A 133 3.50 -1.60 12.24
N GLU A 134 3.30 -0.44 12.88
CA GLU A 134 3.99 0.80 12.52
C GLU A 134 4.73 1.42 13.71
N LEU A 135 5.94 1.93 13.43
CA LEU A 135 6.70 2.81 14.32
C LEU A 135 7.11 4.10 13.59
N GLY A 136 6.95 5.23 14.29
CA GLY A 136 7.07 6.57 13.70
C GLY A 136 5.70 7.12 13.29
N LYS A 137 5.61 8.41 12.99
CA LYS A 137 4.35 9.08 12.60
C LYS A 137 4.48 9.70 11.22
N LEU A 138 3.65 9.29 10.28
CA LEU A 138 3.60 9.84 8.93
C LEU A 138 2.75 11.12 8.88
N ALA A 139 3.19 12.13 8.11
CA ALA A 139 2.37 13.29 7.80
C ALA A 139 1.33 12.95 6.71
N GLY A 140 0.31 13.80 6.55
CA GLY A 140 -0.57 13.76 5.39
C GLY A 140 -2.02 13.41 5.72
N ILE A 141 -2.79 13.09 4.66
CA ILE A 141 -4.20 12.69 4.78
C ILE A 141 -4.33 11.26 4.29
N GLU A 142 -4.83 10.39 5.16
CA GLU A 142 -5.24 9.04 4.84
C GLU A 142 -6.66 8.82 5.32
N ASP A 143 -7.57 8.49 4.40
CA ASP A 143 -9.01 8.44 4.65
C ASP A 143 -9.50 9.69 5.43
N ASP A 144 -10.06 9.51 6.64
CA ASP A 144 -10.58 10.57 7.50
C ASP A 144 -9.53 11.12 8.50
N VAL A 145 -8.29 10.59 8.49
CA VAL A 145 -7.21 10.96 9.42
C VAL A 145 -6.27 11.97 8.77
N LYS A 146 -6.02 13.09 9.47
CA LYS A 146 -5.09 14.14 9.02
C LYS A 146 -4.00 14.36 10.05
N VAL A 147 -2.76 14.04 9.68
CA VAL A 147 -1.56 14.31 10.49
C VAL A 147 -0.84 15.54 9.95
N LYS A 148 -0.54 16.50 10.81
CA LYS A 148 0.21 17.70 10.43
C LYS A 148 1.68 17.38 10.22
N ALA A 149 2.34 18.12 9.33
CA ALA A 149 3.77 17.93 9.04
C ALA A 149 4.68 18.13 10.26
N ASP A 150 4.30 19.01 11.20
CA ASP A 150 5.09 19.32 12.41
C ASP A 150 4.96 18.22 13.47
N ASP A 151 3.94 17.36 13.36
CA ASP A 151 3.70 16.22 14.26
C ASP A 151 4.31 14.92 13.72
N ALA A 152 4.87 14.94 12.50
CA ALA A 152 5.51 13.79 11.89
C ALA A 152 6.85 13.49 12.56
N GLN A 153 7.09 12.21 12.84
CA GLN A 153 8.29 11.74 13.53
C GLN A 153 8.87 10.57 12.76
N PHE A 154 10.14 10.69 12.38
CA PHE A 154 10.87 9.56 11.81
C PHE A 154 10.94 8.42 12.82
N THR A 155 10.98 7.19 12.32
CA THR A 155 11.24 6.02 13.17
C THR A 155 12.60 6.16 13.84
N ASN A 156 12.65 5.94 15.14
CA ASN A 156 13.90 5.83 15.89
C ASN A 156 14.47 4.41 15.71
N PRO A 157 15.64 4.22 15.05
CA PRO A 157 16.23 2.90 14.90
C PRO A 157 16.56 2.22 16.23
N GLY A 158 16.75 2.97 17.32
CA GLY A 158 17.02 2.40 18.64
C GLY A 158 15.87 1.57 19.21
N GLU A 159 14.63 1.81 18.76
CA GLU A 159 13.41 1.21 19.31
C GLU A 159 12.92 -0.03 18.54
N VAL A 160 13.35 -0.19 17.29
CA VAL A 160 12.74 -1.19 16.39
C VAL A 160 12.99 -2.63 16.84
N GLN A 161 14.16 -2.93 17.41
CA GLN A 161 14.49 -4.27 17.86
C GLN A 161 13.62 -4.68 19.04
N GLU A 162 13.52 -3.81 20.05
CA GLU A 162 12.67 -4.05 21.22
C GLU A 162 11.20 -4.19 20.82
N PHE A 163 10.73 -3.35 19.90
CA PHE A 163 9.35 -3.41 19.43
C PHE A 163 9.04 -4.74 18.74
N VAL A 164 9.86 -5.16 17.79
CA VAL A 164 9.67 -6.43 17.07
C VAL A 164 9.75 -7.61 18.03
N GLU A 165 10.73 -7.64 18.93
CA GLU A 165 10.89 -8.73 19.91
C GLU A 165 9.72 -8.83 20.90
N LYS A 166 9.19 -7.69 21.37
CA LYS A 166 8.10 -7.68 22.34
C LYS A 166 6.72 -7.92 21.73
N THR A 167 6.53 -7.57 20.47
CA THR A 167 5.24 -7.71 19.77
C THR A 167 5.11 -9.01 19.00
N GLY A 168 6.20 -9.51 18.39
CA GLY A 168 6.16 -10.69 17.53
C GLY A 168 5.56 -10.45 16.15
N VAL A 169 5.54 -9.20 15.67
CA VAL A 169 5.02 -8.85 14.33
C VAL A 169 5.85 -9.48 13.20
N ASP A 170 5.23 -9.66 12.05
CA ASP A 170 5.83 -10.29 10.86
C ASP A 170 6.46 -9.27 9.91
N SER A 171 6.07 -8.00 10.01
CA SER A 171 6.64 -6.88 9.24
C SER A 171 6.43 -5.55 9.95
N LEU A 172 7.31 -4.58 9.66
CA LEU A 172 7.29 -3.27 10.31
C LEU A 172 7.27 -2.13 9.29
N ALA A 173 6.21 -1.32 9.34
CA ALA A 173 6.14 -0.05 8.66
C ALA A 173 6.96 1.01 9.40
N ILE A 174 7.74 1.79 8.65
CA ILE A 174 8.63 2.82 9.18
C ILE A 174 8.39 4.17 8.52
N ALA A 175 8.58 5.24 9.28
CA ALA A 175 8.54 6.62 8.81
C ALA A 175 9.96 7.12 8.47
N ILE A 176 10.25 7.26 7.18
CA ILE A 176 11.55 7.75 6.67
C ILE A 176 11.43 8.96 5.72
N GLY A 177 10.32 9.70 5.78
CA GLY A 177 10.09 10.90 4.96
C GLY A 177 8.98 10.78 3.93
N THR A 178 8.18 9.71 4.00
CA THR A 178 6.93 9.58 3.25
C THR A 178 5.76 10.25 3.97
N SER A 179 4.65 10.41 3.24
CA SER A 179 3.39 10.97 3.74
C SER A 179 2.23 10.46 2.88
N HIS A 180 1.02 10.41 3.41
CA HIS A 180 -0.15 9.94 2.64
C HIS A 180 -0.70 10.99 1.68
N GLY A 181 -1.45 10.53 0.67
CA GLY A 181 -2.08 11.38 -0.35
C GLY A 181 -1.15 11.86 -1.47
N ALA A 182 -1.68 12.76 -2.32
CA ALA A 182 -1.01 13.24 -3.54
C ALA A 182 -0.11 14.47 -3.35
N TYR A 183 -0.11 15.07 -2.15
CA TYR A 183 0.63 16.30 -1.83
C TYR A 183 1.69 16.00 -0.78
N LYS A 184 2.68 15.20 -1.17
CA LYS A 184 3.62 14.63 -0.18
C LYS A 184 4.68 15.61 0.30
N PHE A 185 4.98 16.61 -0.53
CA PHE A 185 6.00 17.62 -0.30
C PHE A 185 5.41 19.01 -0.47
N LYS A 186 5.93 19.97 0.29
CA LYS A 186 5.58 21.39 0.09
C LYS A 186 6.11 21.87 -1.27
N PRO A 187 5.47 22.84 -1.94
CA PRO A 187 6.02 23.43 -3.15
C PRO A 187 7.48 23.87 -2.96
N GLY A 188 8.37 23.40 -3.86
CA GLY A 188 9.81 23.67 -3.80
C GLY A 188 10.62 22.78 -2.83
N GLN A 189 9.98 21.94 -2.02
CA GLN A 189 10.67 20.94 -1.21
C GLN A 189 11.13 19.78 -2.09
N LYS A 190 12.40 19.44 -2.01
CA LYS A 190 12.93 18.25 -2.71
C LYS A 190 12.44 16.99 -2.00
N PRO A 191 11.84 16.03 -2.73
CA PRO A 191 11.55 14.72 -2.18
C PRO A 191 12.81 14.05 -1.65
N GLN A 192 12.73 13.46 -0.46
CA GLN A 192 13.86 12.74 0.12
C GLN A 192 13.39 11.65 1.07
N LEU A 193 13.94 10.45 0.89
CA LEU A 193 13.86 9.36 1.88
C LEU A 193 15.15 9.32 2.71
N ARG A 194 15.00 9.10 4.01
CA ARG A 194 16.10 8.93 4.97
C ARG A 194 16.65 7.51 4.91
N PHE A 195 17.40 7.21 3.86
CA PHE A 195 18.04 5.91 3.68
C PHE A 195 19.00 5.55 4.80
N ASP A 196 19.60 6.54 5.47
CA ASP A 196 20.44 6.32 6.65
C ASP A 196 19.66 5.69 7.82
N ILE A 197 18.38 6.04 8.00
CA ILE A 197 17.49 5.41 8.97
C ILE A 197 17.19 3.96 8.55
N LEU A 198 16.88 3.74 7.27
CA LEU A 198 16.61 2.39 6.74
C LEU A 198 17.84 1.47 6.87
N GLU A 199 19.04 1.98 6.60
CA GLU A 199 20.30 1.25 6.77
C GLU A 199 20.53 0.84 8.22
N GLU A 200 20.32 1.75 9.17
CA GLU A 200 20.47 1.46 10.59
C GLU A 200 19.43 0.45 11.09
N ILE A 201 18.18 0.56 10.63
CA ILE A 201 17.13 -0.43 10.91
C ILE A 201 17.51 -1.80 10.33
N SER A 202 18.03 -1.85 9.11
CA SER A 202 18.43 -3.09 8.45
C SER A 202 19.56 -3.81 9.20
N LYS A 203 20.48 -3.06 9.83
CA LYS A 203 21.54 -3.63 10.68
C LYS A 203 21.00 -4.24 11.98
N ARG A 204 19.96 -3.62 12.56
CA ARG A 204 19.36 -4.04 13.83
C ARG A 204 18.38 -5.19 13.65
N LEU A 205 17.69 -5.23 12.51
CA LEU A 205 16.70 -6.24 12.15
C LEU A 205 17.09 -6.96 10.85
N PRO A 206 18.21 -7.71 10.85
CA PRO A 206 18.64 -8.41 9.65
C PRO A 206 17.61 -9.45 9.23
N ASN A 207 17.28 -9.48 7.93
CA ASN A 207 16.28 -10.38 7.34
C ASN A 207 14.83 -10.14 7.81
N PHE A 208 14.56 -8.97 8.40
CA PHE A 208 13.21 -8.59 8.80
C PHE A 208 12.53 -7.73 7.74
N PRO A 209 11.29 -8.04 7.30
CA PRO A 209 10.59 -7.27 6.28
C PRO A 209 10.21 -5.85 6.74
N ILE A 210 10.72 -4.85 6.03
CA ILE A 210 10.34 -3.45 6.21
C ILE A 210 9.27 -3.05 5.19
N VAL A 211 8.37 -2.17 5.62
CA VAL A 211 7.25 -1.68 4.82
C VAL A 211 7.32 -0.16 4.65
N LEU A 212 7.06 0.33 3.43
CA LEU A 212 6.95 1.76 3.15
C LEU A 212 5.51 2.15 2.83
N HIS A 213 4.96 2.99 3.71
CA HIS A 213 3.68 3.65 3.53
C HIS A 213 3.83 5.00 2.84
N GLY A 214 2.71 5.57 2.40
CA GLY A 214 2.72 6.90 1.78
C GLY A 214 3.64 7.00 0.56
N ALA A 215 3.89 5.90 -0.14
CA ALA A 215 4.98 5.78 -1.10
C ALA A 215 4.59 6.04 -2.57
N SER A 216 3.35 6.46 -2.84
CA SER A 216 2.89 6.78 -4.20
C SER A 216 3.73 7.88 -4.88
N SER A 217 3.96 7.77 -6.20
CA SER A 217 4.85 8.68 -6.94
C SER A 217 4.14 9.86 -7.58
N VAL A 218 2.82 9.78 -7.72
CA VAL A 218 1.95 10.80 -8.31
C VAL A 218 2.44 11.17 -9.71
N PRO A 219 2.24 10.29 -10.73
CA PRO A 219 2.81 10.47 -12.06
C PRO A 219 2.37 11.79 -12.69
N GLN A 220 3.35 12.64 -12.99
CA GLN A 220 3.10 14.02 -13.41
C GLN A 220 2.35 14.11 -14.74
N ASP A 221 2.53 13.14 -15.64
CA ASP A 221 1.81 13.12 -16.91
C ASP A 221 0.32 12.84 -16.71
N LEU A 222 -0.05 12.01 -15.74
CA LEU A 222 -1.46 11.79 -15.38
C LEU A 222 -2.07 13.00 -14.65
N VAL A 223 -1.28 13.68 -13.81
CA VAL A 223 -1.69 14.96 -13.18
C VAL A 223 -1.97 16.03 -14.24
N LYS A 224 -1.12 16.15 -15.26
CA LYS A 224 -1.35 17.06 -16.40
C LYS A 224 -2.66 16.74 -17.12
N VAL A 225 -2.95 15.46 -17.36
CA VAL A 225 -4.22 15.03 -17.95
C VAL A 225 -5.39 15.46 -17.06
N ILE A 226 -5.34 15.21 -15.75
CA ILE A 226 -6.41 15.65 -14.83
C ILE A 226 -6.63 17.17 -14.93
N ASN A 227 -5.56 17.96 -14.88
CA ASN A 227 -5.64 19.42 -14.96
C ASN A 227 -6.17 19.91 -16.32
N GLN A 228 -5.77 19.26 -17.42
CA GLN A 228 -6.25 19.57 -18.76
C GLN A 228 -7.76 19.31 -18.91
N TYR A 229 -8.28 18.25 -18.29
CA TYR A 229 -9.69 17.84 -18.37
C TYR A 229 -10.49 18.23 -17.11
N GLY A 230 -10.31 19.47 -16.67
CA GLY A 230 -11.17 20.14 -15.68
C GLY A 230 -10.96 19.71 -14.22
N GLY A 231 -9.88 18.99 -13.92
CA GLY A 231 -9.44 18.73 -12.56
C GLY A 231 -8.53 19.83 -12.03
N GLN A 232 -8.25 19.80 -10.72
CA GLN A 232 -7.39 20.77 -10.06
C GLN A 232 -6.47 20.03 -9.08
N MET A 233 -5.24 19.78 -9.53
CA MET A 233 -4.17 19.17 -8.75
C MET A 233 -2.87 19.97 -8.93
N PRO A 234 -2.84 21.26 -8.55
CA PRO A 234 -1.61 22.05 -8.58
C PRO A 234 -0.61 21.46 -7.58
N ASP A 235 0.69 21.46 -7.88
CA ASP A 235 1.73 21.05 -6.93
C ASP A 235 1.65 19.59 -6.40
N ALA A 236 0.77 18.75 -6.96
CA ALA A 236 0.68 17.36 -6.57
C ALA A 236 1.97 16.63 -6.95
N ILE A 237 2.69 16.13 -5.95
CA ILE A 237 4.00 15.50 -6.10
C ILE A 237 4.12 14.34 -5.11
N GLY A 238 4.64 13.23 -5.61
CA GLY A 238 4.87 12.01 -4.84
C GLY A 238 6.35 11.69 -4.65
N ILE A 239 6.62 10.45 -4.20
CA ILE A 239 7.97 9.95 -4.04
C ILE A 239 8.58 9.60 -5.41
N PRO A 240 9.79 10.08 -5.74
CA PRO A 240 10.48 9.68 -6.96
C PRO A 240 10.67 8.16 -7.03
N GLU A 241 10.35 7.57 -8.17
CA GLU A 241 10.34 6.11 -8.36
C GLU A 241 11.72 5.48 -8.16
N GLU A 242 12.79 6.20 -8.49
CA GLU A 242 14.16 5.77 -8.28
C GLU A 242 14.48 5.57 -6.79
N MET A 243 13.89 6.38 -5.90
CA MET A 243 14.06 6.21 -4.45
C MET A 243 13.31 4.97 -3.95
N LEU A 244 12.14 4.69 -4.51
CA LEU A 244 11.38 3.47 -4.19
C LEU A 244 12.09 2.22 -4.67
N ARG A 245 12.65 2.25 -5.89
CA ARG A 245 13.48 1.19 -6.47
C ARG A 245 14.73 0.96 -5.61
N GLN A 246 15.41 2.02 -5.17
CA GLN A 246 16.54 1.91 -4.25
C GLN A 246 16.12 1.28 -2.92
N ALA A 247 15.03 1.74 -2.31
CA ALA A 247 14.52 1.18 -1.06
C ALA A 247 14.19 -0.32 -1.19
N ALA A 248 13.59 -0.72 -2.32
CA ALA A 248 13.26 -2.12 -2.63
C ALA A 248 14.50 -3.01 -2.82
N THR A 249 15.68 -2.45 -3.08
CA THR A 249 16.95 -3.22 -3.07
C THR A 249 17.57 -3.37 -1.68
N MET A 250 16.99 -2.73 -0.67
CA MET A 250 17.39 -2.80 0.73
C MET A 250 16.42 -3.71 1.50
N ALA A 251 16.08 -3.39 2.76
CA ALA A 251 15.17 -4.20 3.57
C ALA A 251 13.67 -4.03 3.24
N VAL A 252 13.30 -3.14 2.33
CA VAL A 252 11.88 -2.85 2.03
C VAL A 252 11.29 -3.94 1.16
N CYS A 253 10.33 -4.67 1.72
CA CYS A 253 9.65 -5.80 1.08
C CYS A 253 8.21 -5.48 0.63
N LYS A 254 7.60 -4.41 1.16
CA LYS A 254 6.26 -3.94 0.80
C LYS A 254 6.26 -2.43 0.56
N ILE A 255 5.61 -2.00 -0.52
CA ILE A 255 5.42 -0.59 -0.84
C ILE A 255 3.94 -0.35 -1.08
N ASN A 256 3.32 0.51 -0.26
CA ASN A 256 1.91 0.87 -0.36
C ASN A 256 1.69 1.89 -1.49
N ILE A 257 0.74 1.60 -2.38
CA ILE A 257 0.41 2.43 -3.54
C ILE A 257 -1.11 2.58 -3.67
N ASP A 258 -1.59 3.81 -3.51
CA ASP A 258 -3.02 4.15 -3.65
C ASP A 258 -3.21 5.38 -4.53
N SER A 259 -2.54 6.50 -4.21
CA SER A 259 -2.76 7.77 -4.92
C SER A 259 -2.52 7.66 -6.42
N ASP A 260 -1.57 6.82 -6.84
CA ASP A 260 -1.27 6.60 -8.26
C ASP A 260 -2.44 5.90 -8.99
N ILE A 261 -3.14 4.98 -8.31
CA ILE A 261 -4.35 4.30 -8.84
C ILE A 261 -5.47 5.32 -9.00
N ARG A 262 -5.72 6.11 -7.96
CA ARG A 262 -6.77 7.15 -7.97
C ARG A 262 -6.52 8.17 -9.07
N VAL A 263 -5.26 8.59 -9.26
CA VAL A 263 -4.84 9.52 -10.32
C VAL A 263 -5.02 8.89 -11.71
N ALA A 264 -4.57 7.66 -11.93
CA ALA A 264 -4.72 6.98 -13.22
C ALA A 264 -6.19 6.80 -13.63
N LEU A 265 -7.01 6.30 -12.71
CA LEU A 265 -8.45 6.11 -12.92
C LEU A 265 -9.15 7.45 -13.19
N THR A 266 -8.86 8.48 -12.39
CA THR A 266 -9.48 9.81 -12.54
C THR A 266 -9.07 10.48 -13.85
N ALA A 267 -7.79 10.41 -14.23
CA ALA A 267 -7.29 10.98 -15.47
C ALA A 267 -8.00 10.38 -16.69
N ALA A 268 -8.10 9.05 -16.73
CA ALA A 268 -8.75 8.33 -17.82
C ALA A 268 -10.24 8.65 -17.94
N ILE A 269 -10.98 8.68 -16.82
CA ILE A 269 -12.42 9.01 -16.82
C ILE A 269 -12.64 10.45 -17.30
N ARG A 270 -11.88 11.41 -16.76
CA ARG A 270 -12.02 12.83 -17.12
C ARG A 270 -11.77 13.07 -18.60
N LYS A 271 -10.68 12.52 -19.12
CA LYS A 271 -10.36 12.59 -20.55
C LYS A 271 -11.47 11.99 -21.39
N TYR A 272 -11.91 10.78 -21.06
CA TYR A 272 -12.91 10.07 -21.85
C TYR A 272 -14.23 10.84 -21.93
N LEU A 273 -14.76 11.30 -20.79
CA LEU A 273 -16.04 12.01 -20.75
C LEU A 273 -15.99 13.37 -21.46
N ALA A 274 -14.85 14.07 -21.38
CA ALA A 274 -14.66 15.33 -22.09
C ALA A 274 -14.60 15.14 -23.62
N GLU A 275 -13.97 14.08 -24.10
CA GLU A 275 -13.83 13.79 -25.53
C GLU A 275 -15.08 13.11 -26.12
N ASN A 276 -15.93 12.52 -25.29
CA ASN A 276 -17.11 11.75 -25.71
C ASN A 276 -18.38 12.21 -24.98
N PRO A 277 -18.85 13.46 -25.17
CA PRO A 277 -19.96 14.04 -24.39
C PRO A 277 -21.31 13.36 -24.60
N SER A 278 -21.48 12.57 -25.67
CA SER A 278 -22.69 11.79 -25.93
C SER A 278 -22.69 10.42 -25.25
N HIS A 279 -21.55 9.98 -24.70
CA HIS A 279 -21.42 8.67 -24.06
C HIS A 279 -21.86 8.74 -22.59
N PHE A 280 -22.68 7.77 -22.18
CA PHE A 280 -23.25 7.72 -20.82
C PHE A 280 -23.20 6.32 -20.20
N ASP A 281 -22.90 5.27 -20.99
CA ASP A 281 -22.77 3.92 -20.47
C ASP A 281 -21.49 3.83 -19.61
N PRO A 282 -21.58 3.45 -18.32
CA PRO A 282 -20.43 3.35 -17.44
C PRO A 282 -19.28 2.55 -17.99
N ARG A 283 -19.56 1.48 -18.74
CA ARG A 283 -18.52 0.62 -19.31
C ARG A 283 -17.66 1.35 -20.32
N GLN A 284 -18.20 2.37 -20.98
CA GLN A 284 -17.46 3.15 -21.98
C GLN A 284 -16.30 3.94 -21.36
N TYR A 285 -16.50 4.54 -20.19
CA TYR A 285 -15.44 5.30 -19.50
C TYR A 285 -14.70 4.50 -18.42
N LEU A 286 -15.33 3.48 -17.83
CA LEU A 286 -14.68 2.59 -16.84
C LEU A 286 -13.74 1.59 -17.49
N THR A 287 -13.99 1.15 -18.73
CA THR A 287 -13.05 0.28 -19.46
C THR A 287 -11.67 0.93 -19.64
N PRO A 288 -11.54 2.12 -20.25
CA PRO A 288 -10.23 2.78 -20.35
C PRO A 288 -9.66 3.16 -18.98
N ALA A 289 -10.49 3.44 -17.97
CA ALA A 289 -10.01 3.71 -16.62
C ALA A 289 -9.38 2.49 -15.95
N ARG A 290 -10.00 1.31 -16.08
CA ARG A 290 -9.40 0.03 -15.67
C ARG A 290 -8.09 -0.23 -16.40
N THR A 291 -8.06 0.00 -17.72
CA THR A 291 -6.82 -0.13 -18.51
C THR A 291 -5.72 0.79 -17.98
N ALA A 292 -6.03 2.04 -17.66
CA ALA A 292 -5.06 2.97 -17.08
C ALA A 292 -4.53 2.51 -15.71
N VAL A 293 -5.39 1.94 -14.85
CA VAL A 293 -4.96 1.33 -13.59
C VAL A 293 -4.03 0.15 -13.85
N LYS A 294 -4.39 -0.74 -14.77
CA LYS A 294 -3.56 -1.89 -15.16
C LYS A 294 -2.18 -1.47 -15.66
N GLU A 295 -2.12 -0.50 -16.57
CA GLU A 295 -0.86 0.03 -17.12
C GLU A 295 0.02 0.66 -16.03
N MET A 296 -0.59 1.43 -15.12
CA MET A 296 0.12 2.03 -13.98
C MET A 296 0.67 0.94 -13.05
N VAL A 297 -0.13 -0.06 -12.69
CA VAL A 297 0.33 -1.18 -11.84
C VAL A 297 1.43 -1.99 -12.54
N ALA A 298 1.29 -2.25 -13.83
CA ALA A 298 2.28 -2.97 -14.62
C ALA A 298 3.64 -2.23 -14.65
N HIS A 299 3.62 -0.90 -14.83
CA HIS A 299 4.80 -0.04 -14.72
C HIS A 299 5.43 -0.15 -13.33
N LYS A 300 4.65 -0.01 -12.26
CA LYS A 300 5.15 -0.16 -10.89
C LYS A 300 5.80 -1.51 -10.66
N ILE A 301 5.17 -2.60 -11.08
CA ILE A 301 5.68 -3.97 -10.91
C ILE A 301 7.04 -4.15 -11.60
N LYS A 302 7.18 -3.65 -12.84
CA LYS A 302 8.41 -3.82 -13.64
C LYS A 302 9.53 -2.89 -13.20
N ASP A 303 9.24 -1.59 -13.17
CA ASP A 303 10.27 -0.55 -13.22
C ASP A 303 10.59 0.01 -11.83
N VAL A 304 9.67 -0.15 -10.87
CA VAL A 304 9.81 0.39 -9.51
C VAL A 304 10.02 -0.71 -8.48
N LEU A 305 9.09 -1.66 -8.42
CA LEU A 305 9.03 -2.72 -7.42
C LEU A 305 9.96 -3.88 -7.75
N GLY A 306 10.15 -4.19 -9.04
CA GLY A 306 11.04 -5.24 -9.54
C GLY A 306 10.56 -6.66 -9.24
N CYS A 307 9.25 -6.83 -9.04
CA CYS A 307 8.63 -8.10 -8.68
C CYS A 307 8.02 -8.86 -9.88
N ALA A 308 8.25 -8.40 -11.11
CA ALA A 308 7.87 -9.14 -12.32
C ALA A 308 8.55 -10.52 -12.37
N GLY A 309 7.77 -11.57 -12.66
CA GLY A 309 8.25 -12.95 -12.73
C GLY A 309 8.58 -13.59 -11.37
N LYS A 310 8.12 -13.02 -10.26
CA LYS A 310 8.42 -13.49 -8.89
C LYS A 310 7.27 -14.23 -8.19
N ALA A 311 6.20 -14.55 -8.93
CA ALA A 311 5.09 -15.37 -8.44
C ALA A 311 5.56 -16.79 -8.04
#